data_AF-A0A699SLJ2-F1
#
_entry.id   AF-A0A699SLJ2-F1
#
_cell.length_a   1.000
_cell.length_b   1.000
_cell.length_c   1.000
_cell.angle_alpha   90.00
_cell.angle_beta   90.00
_cell.angle_gamma   90.00
#
_symmetry.space_group_name_H-M   'P 1'
#
loop_
_entity.id
_entity.type
_entity.pdbx_description
1 polymer ?
#
loop_
_entity_poly.entity_id
_entity_poly.type
_entity_poly.pdbx_seq_one_letter_code
_entity_poly.pdbx_strand_id
1 'polypeptide(L)'
;SHDDTPFSLTYGTEAVIPTEIGMPTYHTAAVDVVSNDEELRLNLDLLEERRERAAICKAKAKSKMTKYYNARVRGIAFKPGDFVYRSNDASHAVAGGKLGPKWEGPYEVKEALGNGAYKL
;
A
#
# COMPACT_ATOMS: atom_id res chain seq x y z
N SER A 1 6.13 -14.60 15.74
CA SER A 1 4.98 -13.94 15.07
C SER A 1 5.29 -12.48 14.70
N HIS A 2 6.55 -12.06 14.68
CA HIS A 2 7.00 -10.78 14.11
C HIS A 2 7.76 -11.00 12.80
N ASP A 3 7.58 -12.18 12.21
CA ASP A 3 8.41 -12.71 11.15
C ASP A 3 8.09 -12.12 9.76
N ASP A 4 6.92 -11.52 9.58
CA ASP A 4 6.49 -10.99 8.28
C ASP A 4 6.48 -9.45 8.25
N THR A 5 7.42 -8.80 8.94
CA THR A 5 7.63 -7.35 8.80
C THR A 5 8.36 -7.02 7.50
N PRO A 6 8.23 -5.79 6.96
CA PRO A 6 9.00 -5.40 5.78
C PRO A 6 10.52 -5.58 5.95
N PHE A 7 11.05 -5.35 7.16
CA PHE A 7 12.47 -5.51 7.44
C PHE A 7 12.89 -6.99 7.43
N SER A 8 12.17 -7.85 8.15
CA SER A 8 12.50 -9.28 8.20
C SER A 8 12.34 -9.99 6.86
N LEU A 9 11.38 -9.57 6.03
CA LEU A 9 11.27 -10.07 4.65
C LEU A 9 12.43 -9.59 3.75
N THR A 10 13.07 -8.48 4.09
CA THR A 10 14.21 -7.96 3.32
C THR A 10 15.52 -8.60 3.77
N TYR A 11 15.76 -8.66 5.08
CA TYR A 11 17.05 -9.02 5.68
C TYR A 11 17.08 -10.41 6.34
N GLY A 12 15.95 -11.13 6.41
CA GLY A 12 15.86 -12.46 7.02
C GLY A 12 15.70 -12.46 8.54
N THR A 13 15.94 -11.34 9.21
CA THR A 13 15.97 -11.23 10.67
C THR A 13 15.15 -10.03 11.17
N GLU A 14 14.79 -10.03 12.45
CA GLU A 14 14.09 -8.91 13.07
C GLU A 14 15.00 -7.68 13.20
N ALA A 15 14.41 -6.48 13.10
CA ALA A 15 15.16 -5.25 13.27
C ALA A 15 15.43 -4.96 14.75
N VAL A 16 16.67 -4.63 15.10
CA VAL A 16 16.98 -4.01 16.40
C VAL A 16 16.56 -2.54 16.34
N ILE A 17 15.70 -2.11 17.27
CA ILE A 17 15.17 -0.74 17.28
C ILE A 17 16.23 0.19 17.90
N PRO A 18 16.42 1.43 17.40
CA PRO A 18 17.42 2.36 17.94
C PRO A 18 17.34 2.57 19.47
N THR A 19 16.14 2.52 20.05
CA THR A 19 15.92 2.64 21.50
C THR A 19 16.61 1.52 22.30
N GLU A 20 16.69 0.31 21.74
CA GLU A 20 17.32 -0.86 22.38
C GLU A 20 18.85 -0.78 22.41
N ILE A 21 19.43 0.10 21.58
CA ILE A 21 20.86 0.41 21.59
C ILE A 21 21.19 1.33 22.77
N GLY A 22 20.32 2.32 23.05
CA GLY A 22 20.47 3.24 24.18
C GLY A 22 20.07 2.64 25.52
N MET A 23 19.17 1.65 25.51
CA MET A 23 18.72 0.90 26.68
C MET A 23 18.84 -0.60 26.40
N PRO A 24 19.89 -1.27 26.91
CA PRO A 24 20.10 -2.68 26.62
C PRO A 24 18.87 -3.52 27.00
N THR A 25 18.26 -4.16 26.00
CA THR A 25 17.19 -5.15 26.18
C THR A 25 17.79 -6.54 26.09
N TYR A 26 16.98 -7.59 26.27
CA TYR A 26 17.44 -8.98 26.10
C TYR A 26 18.10 -9.20 24.72
N HIS A 27 17.61 -8.54 23.67
CA HIS A 27 18.17 -8.58 22.31
C HIS A 27 19.62 -8.10 22.21
N THR A 28 20.00 -7.10 23.01
CA THR A 28 21.34 -6.50 22.99
C THR A 28 22.23 -6.97 24.15
N ALA A 29 21.63 -7.51 25.22
CA ALA A 29 22.35 -7.97 26.42
C ALA A 29 22.88 -9.42 26.33
N ALA A 30 22.23 -10.29 25.55
CA ALA A 30 22.56 -11.72 25.45
C ALA A 30 23.00 -12.10 24.02
N VAL A 31 23.99 -11.40 23.48
CA VAL A 31 24.52 -11.68 22.13
C VAL A 31 25.49 -12.86 22.17
N ASP A 32 25.11 -13.98 21.55
CA ASP A 32 26.02 -15.07 21.21
C ASP A 32 26.27 -15.08 19.69
N VAL A 33 27.50 -14.75 19.29
CA VAL A 33 27.89 -14.61 17.89
C VAL A 33 27.79 -15.94 17.15
N VAL A 34 28.10 -17.06 17.80
CA VAL A 34 28.12 -18.38 17.15
C VAL A 34 26.70 -18.87 16.88
N SER A 35 25.84 -18.86 17.91
CA SER A 35 24.42 -19.22 17.75
C SER A 35 23.71 -18.31 16.75
N ASN A 36 24.02 -17.00 16.75
CA ASN A 36 23.40 -16.05 15.82
C ASN A 36 23.77 -16.33 14.35
N ASP A 37 25.01 -16.74 14.07
CA ASP A 37 25.43 -17.04 12.69
C ASP A 37 24.75 -18.32 12.16
N GLU A 38 24.56 -19.33 13.02
CA GLU A 38 23.79 -20.52 12.68
C GLU A 38 22.32 -20.20 12.41
N GLU A 39 21.69 -19.41 13.28
CA GLU A 39 20.30 -18.98 13.11
C GLU A 39 20.13 -18.09 11.87
N LEU A 40 21.11 -17.23 11.57
CA LEU A 40 21.10 -16.38 10.37
C LEU A 40 21.08 -17.22 9.09
N ARG A 41 21.86 -18.31 9.03
CA ARG A 41 21.87 -19.22 7.87
C ARG A 41 20.51 -19.88 7.69
N LEU A 42 19.92 -20.41 8.77
CA LEU A 42 18.58 -21.01 8.73
C LEU A 42 17.51 -19.99 8.28
N ASN A 43 17.61 -18.75 8.77
CA ASN A 43 16.71 -17.67 8.37
C ASN A 43 16.84 -17.32 6.89
N LEU A 44 18.05 -17.32 6.34
CA LEU A 44 18.30 -17.08 4.92
C LEU A 44 17.74 -18.21 4.06
N ASP A 45 17.90 -19.47 4.48
CA ASP A 45 17.34 -20.63 3.77
C ASP A 45 15.81 -20.57 3.72
N LEU A 46 15.17 -20.14 4.81
CA LEU A 46 13.70 -20.03 4.91
C LEU A 46 13.14 -18.71 4.32
N LEU A 47 14.01 -17.75 3.99
CA LEU A 47 13.59 -16.40 3.62
C LEU A 47 12.70 -16.37 2.37
N GLU A 48 13.03 -17.21 1.38
CA GLU A 48 12.29 -17.25 0.13
C GLU A 48 10.87 -17.79 0.33
N GLU A 49 10.71 -18.84 1.14
CA GLU A 49 9.38 -19.38 1.47
C GLU A 49 8.51 -18.34 2.20
N ARG A 50 9.12 -17.57 3.11
CA ARG A 50 8.44 -16.47 3.82
C ARG A 50 8.01 -15.36 2.86
N ARG A 51 8.88 -14.98 1.91
CA ARG A 51 8.56 -14.00 0.87
C ARG A 51 7.42 -14.46 -0.02
N GLU A 52 7.44 -15.72 -0.45
CA GLU A 52 6.37 -16.28 -1.26
C GLU A 52 5.03 -16.28 -0.50
N ARG A 53 5.04 -16.76 0.75
CA ARG A 53 3.85 -16.73 1.61
C ARG A 53 3.33 -15.31 1.81
N ALA A 54 4.21 -14.33 2.07
CA ALA A 54 3.84 -12.93 2.20
C ALA A 54 3.25 -12.37 0.89
N ALA A 55 3.82 -12.73 -0.27
CA ALA A 55 3.32 -12.34 -1.57
C ALA A 55 1.92 -12.90 -1.85
N ILE A 56 1.68 -14.18 -1.54
CA ILE A 56 0.36 -14.82 -1.66
C ILE A 56 -0.66 -14.11 -0.76
N CYS A 57 -0.31 -13.86 0.50
CA CYS A 57 -1.18 -13.14 1.44
C CYS A 57 -1.52 -11.73 0.93
N LYS A 58 -0.53 -10.98 0.45
CA LYS A 58 -0.70 -9.64 -0.14
C LYS A 58 -1.58 -9.68 -1.37
N ALA A 59 -1.36 -10.63 -2.29
CA ALA A 59 -2.17 -10.80 -3.50
C ALA A 59 -3.63 -11.14 -3.15
N LYS A 60 -3.84 -12.03 -2.18
CA LYS A 60 -5.17 -12.40 -1.68
C LYS A 60 -5.90 -11.21 -1.06
N ALA A 61 -5.22 -10.44 -0.22
CA ALA A 61 -5.77 -9.23 0.39
C ALA A 61 -6.15 -8.19 -0.68
N LYS A 62 -5.25 -7.94 -1.65
CA LYS A 62 -5.50 -7.05 -2.78
C LYS A 62 -6.71 -7.51 -3.59
N SER A 63 -6.77 -8.79 -3.96
CA SER A 63 -7.90 -9.36 -4.71
C SER A 63 -9.22 -9.20 -3.97
N LYS A 64 -9.25 -9.47 -2.65
CA LYS A 64 -10.45 -9.29 -1.81
C LYS A 64 -10.91 -7.83 -1.79
N MET A 65 -9.97 -6.88 -1.63
CA MET A 65 -10.27 -5.45 -1.65
C MET A 65 -10.81 -5.00 -3.01
N THR A 66 -10.17 -5.41 -4.11
CA THR A 66 -10.60 -5.09 -5.47
C THR A 66 -11.99 -5.63 -5.75
N LYS A 67 -12.30 -6.89 -5.38
CA LYS A 67 -13.63 -7.47 -5.55
C LYS A 67 -14.69 -6.69 -4.78
N TYR A 68 -14.41 -6.35 -3.52
CA TYR A 68 -15.34 -5.59 -2.68
C TYR A 68 -15.65 -4.20 -3.26
N TYR A 69 -14.61 -3.50 -3.74
CA TYR A 69 -14.76 -2.19 -4.36
C TYR A 69 -15.54 -2.29 -5.68
N ASN A 70 -15.09 -3.16 -6.59
CA ASN A 70 -15.70 -3.31 -7.92
C ASN A 70 -17.16 -3.77 -7.86
N ALA A 71 -17.56 -4.55 -6.85
CA ALA A 71 -18.96 -4.95 -6.67
C ALA A 71 -19.89 -3.78 -6.29
N ARG A 72 -19.34 -2.67 -5.78
CA ARG A 72 -20.10 -1.50 -5.31
C ARG A 72 -20.07 -0.33 -6.30
N VAL A 73 -19.09 -0.29 -7.18
CA VAL A 73 -19.00 0.74 -8.21
C VAL A 73 -20.10 0.49 -9.23
N ARG A 74 -21.01 1.46 -9.38
CA ARG A 74 -21.95 1.47 -10.51
C ARG A 74 -21.18 1.90 -11.75
N GLY A 75 -21.19 1.08 -12.79
CA GLY A 75 -20.60 1.42 -14.08
C GLY A 75 -21.38 2.58 -14.70
N ILE A 76 -20.87 3.80 -14.56
CA ILE A 76 -21.34 4.98 -15.28
C ILE A 76 -20.30 5.25 -16.36
N ALA A 77 -20.74 5.28 -17.62
CA ALA A 77 -19.90 5.63 -18.75
C ALA A 77 -20.41 6.94 -19.35
N PHE A 78 -19.55 7.95 -19.41
CA PHE A 78 -19.83 9.22 -20.09
C PHE A 78 -19.47 9.16 -21.56
N LYS A 79 -20.16 9.95 -22.38
CA LYS A 79 -19.92 10.12 -23.81
C LYS A 79 -19.44 11.55 -24.09
N PRO A 80 -18.72 11.78 -25.20
CA PRO A 80 -18.45 13.14 -25.66
C PRO A 80 -19.74 13.97 -25.75
N GLY A 81 -19.71 15.18 -25.22
CA GLY A 81 -20.88 16.08 -25.10
C GLY A 81 -21.62 16.00 -23.76
N ASP A 82 -21.37 15.00 -22.92
CA ASP A 82 -21.96 14.93 -21.58
C ASP A 82 -21.34 15.98 -20.65
N PHE A 83 -22.15 16.57 -19.77
CA PHE A 83 -21.67 17.49 -18.73
C PHE A 83 -21.43 16.77 -17.40
N VAL A 84 -20.24 16.93 -16.84
CA VAL A 84 -19.81 16.28 -15.59
C VAL A 84 -19.19 17.27 -14.62
N TYR A 85 -19.31 16.98 -13.33
CA TYR A 85 -18.57 17.69 -12.29
C TYR A 85 -17.28 16.92 -11.96
N ARG A 86 -16.17 17.64 -11.84
CA ARG A 86 -14.88 17.07 -11.43
C ARG A 86 -14.69 17.30 -9.93
N SER A 87 -14.17 16.31 -9.22
CA SER A 87 -13.84 16.49 -7.79
C SER A 87 -12.74 17.54 -7.64
N ASN A 88 -12.98 18.54 -6.79
CA ASN A 88 -11.98 19.57 -6.50
C ASN A 88 -10.77 19.00 -5.73
N ASP A 89 -10.94 17.87 -5.03
CA ASP A 89 -9.81 17.14 -4.41
C ASP A 89 -8.83 16.59 -5.46
N ALA A 90 -9.31 16.31 -6.68
CA ALA A 90 -8.46 15.81 -7.76
C ALA A 90 -7.84 16.93 -8.60
N SER A 91 -8.50 18.09 -8.70
CA SER A 91 -8.03 19.20 -9.55
C SER A 91 -7.28 20.29 -8.80
N HIS A 92 -7.56 20.48 -7.50
CA HIS A 92 -7.08 21.61 -6.70
C HIS A 92 -7.32 22.98 -7.35
N ALA A 93 -8.32 23.10 -8.23
CA ALA A 93 -8.52 24.30 -9.03
C ALA A 93 -9.07 25.47 -8.21
N VAL A 94 -9.84 25.19 -7.15
CA VAL A 94 -10.31 26.18 -6.18
C VAL A 94 -9.64 25.91 -4.84
N ALA A 95 -9.21 26.97 -4.15
CA ALA A 95 -8.60 26.90 -2.83
C ALA A 95 -9.43 26.01 -1.89
N GLY A 96 -8.83 24.88 -1.51
CA GLY A 96 -9.46 23.87 -0.68
C GLY A 96 -9.51 24.25 0.79
N GLY A 97 -10.53 23.77 1.49
CA GLY A 97 -10.71 23.94 2.92
C GLY A 97 -11.97 23.21 3.39
N LYS A 98 -12.20 23.13 4.70
CA LYS A 98 -13.36 22.43 5.29
C LYS A 98 -14.72 22.93 4.76
N LEU A 99 -14.76 24.16 4.26
CA LEU A 99 -15.94 24.82 3.69
C LEU A 99 -15.78 25.16 2.19
N GLY A 100 -14.72 24.68 1.55
CA GLY A 100 -14.52 24.87 0.11
C GLY A 100 -15.47 23.96 -0.70
N PRO A 101 -15.76 24.32 -1.97
CA PRO A 101 -16.57 23.48 -2.84
C PRO A 101 -15.86 22.14 -3.10
N LYS A 102 -16.62 21.04 -2.97
CA LYS A 102 -16.13 19.68 -3.24
C LYS A 102 -16.07 19.33 -4.72
N TRP A 103 -16.85 20.04 -5.54
CA TRP A 103 -17.02 19.78 -6.96
C TRP A 103 -16.75 21.05 -7.76
N GLU A 104 -16.13 20.88 -8.92
CA GLU A 104 -15.79 21.92 -9.89
C GLU A 104 -16.56 21.64 -11.20
N GLY A 105 -17.02 22.69 -11.89
CA GLY A 105 -17.69 22.56 -13.18
C GLY A 105 -19.13 23.12 -13.19
N PRO A 106 -19.92 22.78 -14.22
CA PRO A 106 -19.83 21.60 -15.07
C PRO A 106 -18.82 21.70 -16.23
N TYR A 107 -18.23 20.56 -16.61
CA TYR A 107 -17.34 20.39 -17.76
C TYR A 107 -17.98 19.52 -18.82
N GLU A 108 -17.73 19.83 -20.09
CA GLU A 108 -18.10 18.96 -21.20
C GLU A 108 -17.03 17.88 -21.40
N VAL A 109 -17.44 16.62 -21.55
CA VAL A 109 -16.55 15.55 -21.96
C VAL A 109 -16.22 15.72 -23.44
N LYS A 110 -14.93 15.88 -23.77
CA LYS A 110 -14.45 15.96 -25.17
C LYS A 110 -14.14 14.59 -25.75
N GLU A 111 -13.61 13.69 -24.94
CA GLU A 111 -13.13 12.39 -25.39
C GLU A 111 -13.18 11.35 -24.27
N ALA A 112 -13.58 10.12 -24.60
CA ALA A 112 -13.49 8.97 -23.71
C ALA A 112 -12.22 8.18 -24.00
N LEU A 113 -11.26 8.19 -23.07
CA LEU A 113 -9.94 7.55 -23.22
C LEU A 113 -9.95 6.06 -22.87
N GLY A 114 -11.08 5.54 -22.37
CA GLY A 114 -11.24 4.16 -21.92
C GLY A 114 -10.97 3.96 -20.42
N ASN A 115 -11.39 2.81 -19.88
CA ASN A 115 -11.21 2.44 -18.46
C ASN A 115 -11.66 3.49 -17.43
N GLY A 116 -12.69 4.28 -17.76
CA GLY A 116 -13.20 5.34 -16.88
C GLY A 116 -12.39 6.64 -16.86
N ALA A 117 -11.42 6.80 -17.78
CA ALA A 117 -10.70 8.05 -17.98
C ALA A 117 -11.35 8.89 -19.10
N TYR A 118 -11.46 10.20 -18.86
CA TYR A 118 -12.13 11.15 -19.73
C TYR A 118 -11.30 12.41 -19.88
N LYS A 119 -11.31 13.00 -21.08
CA LYS A 119 -10.79 14.33 -21.35
C LYS A 119 -11.93 15.34 -21.29
N LEU A 120 -11.78 16.34 -20.44
CA LEU A 120 -12.70 17.47 -20.28
C LEU A 120 -12.26 18.67 -21.12
#